data_AF-A0A0D6Z9P4-F1
#
_entry.id   AF-A0A0D6Z9P4-F1
#
_cell.length_a   1.000
_cell.length_b   1.000
_cell.length_c   1.000
_cell.angle_alpha   90.00
_cell.angle_beta   90.00
_cell.angle_gamma   90.00
#
_symmetry.space_group_name_H-M   'P 1'
#
loop_
_entity.id
_entity.type
_entity.pdbx_description
1 polymer ?
#
loop_
_entity_poly.entity_id
_entity_poly.type
_entity_poly.pdbx_seq_one_letter_code
_entity_poly.pdbx_strand_id
1 'polypeptide(L)'
;MNGTFIRFIIVGVGNTVVGLSVMFVLFHLFGLSYWEATFLGNAAGASVSYYFNRNFTFKSNTNVPKSLIRFIIVILSCYFLSFYIGKQAVYWMLAPTEAFSTATLSDIAILFSTVLYTLLNYTLQKFLVFPQKKHIKTLA
;
A
#
# COMPACT_ATOMS: atom_id res chain seq x y z
N MET A 1 -9.00 -3.92 -17.09
CA MET A 1 -8.66 -3.40 -15.73
C MET A 1 -8.34 -4.51 -14.72
N ASN A 2 -8.59 -5.80 -15.04
CA ASN A 2 -8.86 -6.80 -14.00
C ASN A 2 -7.60 -7.59 -13.56
N GLY A 3 -6.65 -7.86 -14.45
CA GLY A 3 -5.46 -8.66 -14.10
C GLY A 3 -4.45 -7.95 -13.20
N THR A 4 -4.22 -6.65 -13.40
CA THR A 4 -3.21 -5.90 -12.66
C THR A 4 -3.64 -5.57 -11.23
N PHE A 5 -4.93 -5.31 -11.01
CA PHE A 5 -5.45 -5.06 -9.66
C PHE A 5 -5.39 -6.30 -8.77
N ILE A 6 -5.75 -7.48 -9.30
CA ILE A 6 -5.64 -8.74 -8.56
C ILE A 6 -4.18 -9.03 -8.21
N ARG A 7 -3.25 -8.85 -9.16
CA ARG A 7 -1.81 -8.98 -8.88
C ARG A 7 -1.34 -8.01 -7.81
N PHE A 8 -1.82 -6.77 -7.82
CA PHE A 8 -1.51 -5.78 -6.80
C PHE A 8 -1.94 -6.24 -5.40
N ILE A 9 -3.15 -6.79 -5.27
CA ILE A 9 -3.64 -7.37 -4.00
C ILE A 9 -2.78 -8.56 -3.56
N ILE A 10 -2.47 -9.49 -4.48
CA ILE A 10 -1.63 -10.67 -4.18
C ILE A 10 -0.24 -10.23 -3.69
N VAL A 11 0.38 -9.27 -4.37
CA VAL A 11 1.66 -8.68 -3.96
C VAL A 11 1.52 -7.97 -2.61
N GLY A 12 0.38 -7.31 -2.38
CA GLY A 12 -0.06 -6.75 -1.10
C GLY A 12 0.04 -7.76 0.04
N VAL A 13 -0.70 -8.86 -0.08
CA VAL A 13 -0.72 -9.93 0.94
C VAL A 13 0.66 -10.55 1.11
N GLY A 14 1.34 -10.89 0.01
CA GLY A 14 2.67 -11.51 0.04
C GLY A 14 3.71 -10.65 0.76
N ASN A 15 3.72 -9.33 0.54
CA ASN A 15 4.68 -8.46 1.21
C ASN A 15 4.41 -8.33 2.71
N THR A 16 3.16 -8.36 3.15
CA THR A 16 2.81 -8.34 4.57
C THR A 16 3.28 -9.62 5.25
N VAL A 17 3.08 -10.78 4.61
CA VAL A 17 3.56 -12.07 5.13
C VAL A 17 5.08 -12.06 5.27
N VAL A 18 5.81 -11.60 4.25
CA VAL A 18 7.28 -11.50 4.31
C VAL A 18 7.72 -10.52 5.39
N GLY A 19 7.12 -9.33 5.44
CA GLY A 19 7.48 -8.30 6.42
C GLY A 19 7.28 -8.78 7.86
N LEU A 20 6.14 -9.39 8.16
CA LEU A 20 5.85 -9.97 9.47
C LEU A 20 6.81 -11.13 9.80
N SER A 21 7.11 -11.99 8.83
CA SER A 21 8.03 -13.11 9.03
C SER A 21 9.42 -12.61 9.40
N VAL A 22 9.94 -11.62 8.66
CA VAL A 22 11.23 -10.99 8.96
C VAL A 22 11.19 -10.30 10.33
N MET A 23 10.14 -9.53 10.62
CA MET A 23 9.97 -8.84 11.88
C MET A 23 10.01 -9.81 13.09
N PHE A 24 9.25 -10.90 13.04
CA PHE A 24 9.22 -11.88 14.14
C PHE A 24 10.51 -12.67 14.26
N VAL A 25 11.16 -13.01 13.15
CA VAL A 25 12.49 -13.65 13.15
C VAL A 25 13.51 -12.74 13.83
N LEU A 26 13.56 -11.45 13.44
CA LEU A 26 14.48 -10.48 14.02
C LEU A 26 14.20 -10.24 15.51
N PHE A 27 12.92 -10.14 15.89
CA PHE A 27 12.53 -9.88 17.26
C PHE A 27 12.80 -11.08 18.18
N HIS A 28 12.42 -12.30 17.77
CA HIS A 28 12.51 -13.47 18.64
C HIS A 28 13.82 -14.25 18.52
N LEU A 29 14.41 -14.36 17.32
CA LEU A 29 15.63 -15.16 17.12
C LEU A 29 16.90 -14.33 17.28
N PHE A 30 16.86 -13.04 16.88
CA PHE A 30 18.02 -12.16 16.97
C PHE A 30 17.97 -11.19 18.16
N GLY A 31 16.85 -11.16 18.90
CA GLY A 31 16.71 -10.33 20.10
C GLY A 31 16.76 -8.82 19.81
N LEU A 32 16.49 -8.41 18.57
CA LEU A 32 16.44 -6.99 18.19
C LEU A 32 15.31 -6.29 18.93
N SER A 33 15.48 -4.99 19.17
CA SER A 33 14.43 -4.19 19.80
C SER A 33 13.18 -4.15 18.92
N TYR A 34 12.03 -3.86 19.53
CA TYR A 34 10.76 -3.70 18.82
C TYR A 34 10.88 -2.73 17.64
N TRP A 35 11.53 -1.58 17.85
CA TRP A 35 11.70 -0.56 16.82
C TRP A 35 12.61 -1.03 15.67
N GLU A 36 13.69 -1.75 15.97
CA GLU A 36 14.60 -2.28 14.93
C GLU A 36 13.93 -3.39 14.13
N ALA A 37 13.29 -4.35 14.80
CA ALA A 37 12.59 -5.45 14.16
C ALA A 37 11.42 -4.96 13.31
N THR A 38 10.63 -4.00 13.81
CA THR A 38 9.52 -3.38 13.06
C THR A 38 10.05 -2.62 11.84
N PHE A 39 11.11 -1.83 11.98
CA PHE A 39 11.68 -1.06 10.90
C PHE A 39 12.23 -1.96 9.79
N LEU A 40 13.05 -2.95 10.14
CA LEU A 40 13.66 -3.87 9.19
C LEU A 40 12.63 -4.77 8.52
N GLY A 41 11.64 -5.27 9.27
CA GLY A 41 10.55 -6.08 8.72
C GLY A 41 9.70 -5.29 7.70
N ASN A 42 9.31 -4.06 8.04
CA ASN A 42 8.58 -3.20 7.11
C ASN A 42 9.43 -2.80 5.89
N ALA A 43 10.73 -2.56 6.06
CA ALA A 43 11.64 -2.27 4.95
C ALA A 43 11.78 -3.46 3.98
N ALA A 44 11.87 -4.69 4.51
CA ALA A 44 11.89 -5.91 3.72
C ALA A 44 10.57 -6.10 2.94
N GLY A 45 9.42 -5.94 3.62
CA GLY A 45 8.11 -5.98 2.98
C GLY A 45 7.96 -4.93 1.87
N ALA A 46 8.34 -3.68 2.14
CA ALA A 46 8.29 -2.61 1.15
C ALA A 46 9.19 -2.89 -0.07
N SER A 47 10.37 -3.47 0.15
CA SER A 47 11.31 -3.84 -0.92
C SER A 47 10.71 -4.92 -1.83
N VAL A 48 10.13 -5.96 -1.23
CA VAL A 48 9.42 -7.04 -1.95
C VAL A 48 8.23 -6.48 -2.71
N SER A 49 7.43 -5.63 -2.06
CA SER A 49 6.28 -4.96 -2.69
C SER A 49 6.70 -4.17 -3.91
N TYR A 50 7.76 -3.37 -3.81
CA TYR A 50 8.29 -2.59 -4.93
C TYR A 50 8.76 -3.48 -6.08
N TYR A 51 9.55 -4.51 -5.78
CA TYR A 51 10.09 -5.41 -6.79
C TYR A 51 8.97 -6.11 -7.58
N PHE A 52 8.01 -6.72 -6.88
CA PHE A 52 6.91 -7.42 -7.53
C PHE A 52 5.92 -6.46 -8.21
N ASN A 53 5.64 -5.29 -7.62
CA ASN A 53 4.78 -4.32 -8.30
C ASN A 53 5.40 -3.82 -9.60
N ARG A 54 6.71 -3.55 -9.61
CA ARG A 54 7.41 -3.14 -10.82
C ARG A 54 7.45 -4.24 -11.88
N ASN A 55 7.86 -5.46 -11.51
CA ASN A 55 8.20 -6.52 -12.47
C ASN A 55 7.02 -7.43 -12.83
N PHE A 56 6.11 -7.69 -11.90
CA PHE A 56 4.99 -8.63 -12.07
C PHE A 56 3.64 -7.92 -12.25
N THR A 57 3.33 -6.94 -11.41
CA THR A 57 2.04 -6.22 -11.44
C THR A 57 1.95 -5.27 -12.63
N PHE A 58 2.85 -4.30 -12.73
CA PHE A 58 2.78 -3.22 -13.71
C PHE A 58 3.69 -3.42 -14.93
N LYS A 59 4.69 -4.32 -14.82
CA LYS A 59 5.69 -4.63 -15.86
C LYS A 59 6.32 -3.35 -16.45
N SER A 60 6.75 -2.44 -15.58
CA SER A 60 7.28 -1.14 -16.00
C SER A 60 8.81 -1.15 -16.09
N ASN A 61 9.34 -0.60 -17.18
CA ASN A 61 10.78 -0.50 -17.42
C ASN A 61 11.34 0.88 -17.03
N THR A 62 10.77 1.49 -15.99
CA THR A 62 11.20 2.80 -15.47
C THR A 62 12.51 2.69 -14.67
N ASN A 63 13.26 3.79 -14.63
CA ASN A 63 14.49 3.89 -13.85
C ASN A 63 14.21 3.64 -12.37
N VAL A 64 14.96 2.71 -11.79
CA VAL A 64 14.76 2.19 -10.41
C VAL A 64 14.80 3.29 -9.35
N PRO A 65 15.83 4.16 -9.23
CA PRO A 65 15.88 5.13 -8.14
C PRO A 65 14.71 6.13 -8.19
N LYS A 66 14.35 6.60 -9.40
CA LYS A 66 13.25 7.55 -9.57
C LYS A 66 11.88 6.93 -9.27
N SER A 67 11.66 5.66 -9.64
CA SER A 67 10.40 4.98 -9.35
C SER A 67 10.30 4.54 -7.89
N LEU A 68 11.41 4.20 -7.23
CA LEU A 68 11.42 3.90 -5.79
C LEU A 68 11.02 5.12 -4.95
N ILE A 69 11.58 6.30 -5.23
CA ILE A 69 11.22 7.53 -4.51
C ILE A 69 9.74 7.85 -4.69
N ARG A 70 9.22 7.74 -5.93
CA ARG A 70 7.80 7.95 -6.22
C ARG A 70 6.91 6.93 -5.50
N PHE A 71 7.34 5.67 -5.41
CA PHE A 71 6.61 4.62 -4.71
C PHE A 71 6.43 4.95 -3.23
N ILE A 72 7.52 5.36 -2.57
CA ILE A 72 7.50 5.75 -1.15
C ILE A 72 6.60 6.97 -0.94
N ILE A 73 6.75 8.01 -1.77
CA ILE A 73 5.91 9.22 -1.70
C ILE A 73 4.43 8.85 -1.87
N VAL A 74 4.09 8.06 -2.88
CA VAL A 74 2.69 7.65 -3.14
C VAL A 74 2.11 6.87 -1.97
N ILE A 75 2.84 5.90 -1.41
CA ILE A 75 2.37 5.11 -0.26
C ILE A 75 2.09 6.01 0.94
N LEU A 76 3.03 6.91 1.27
CA LEU A 76 2.88 7.80 2.42
C LEU A 76 1.74 8.80 2.21
N SER A 77 1.68 9.44 1.04
CA SER A 77 0.60 10.37 0.70
C SER A 77 -0.77 9.69 0.73
N CYS A 78 -0.89 8.50 0.14
CA CYS A 78 -2.14 7.73 0.20
C CYS A 78 -2.51 7.34 1.63
N TYR A 79 -1.53 6.96 2.47
CA TYR A 79 -1.78 6.60 3.86
C TYR A 79 -2.41 7.77 4.62
N PHE A 80 -1.73 8.92 4.65
CA PHE A 80 -2.25 10.08 5.38
C PHE A 80 -3.60 10.53 4.84
N LEU A 81 -3.74 10.61 3.51
CA LEU A 81 -4.97 11.08 2.89
C LEU A 81 -6.16 10.14 3.16
N SER A 82 -5.97 8.83 3.00
CA SER A 82 -7.08 7.86 3.11
C SER A 82 -7.53 7.65 4.55
N PHE A 83 -6.59 7.64 5.50
CA PHE A 83 -6.92 7.50 6.92
C PHE A 83 -7.54 8.79 7.49
N TYR A 84 -7.06 9.97 7.07
CA TYR A 84 -7.67 11.23 7.47
C TYR A 84 -9.09 11.39 6.88
N ILE A 85 -9.24 11.26 5.56
CA ILE A 85 -10.53 11.41 4.88
C ILE A 85 -11.51 10.34 5.33
N GLY A 86 -11.07 9.07 5.40
CA GLY A 86 -11.96 7.97 5.74
C GLY A 86 -12.47 8.04 7.18
N LYS A 87 -11.62 8.41 8.14
CA LYS A 87 -12.06 8.68 9.51
C LYS A 87 -13.08 9.82 9.55
N GLN A 88 -12.78 10.95 8.92
CA GLN A 88 -13.67 12.11 8.93
C GLN A 88 -15.03 11.80 8.27
N ALA A 89 -15.02 11.10 7.14
CA ALA A 89 -16.23 10.71 6.42
C ALA A 89 -17.12 9.78 7.28
N VAL A 90 -16.54 8.73 7.86
CA VAL A 90 -17.29 7.78 8.69
C VAL A 90 -17.88 8.46 9.93
N TYR A 91 -17.10 9.27 10.64
CA TYR A 91 -17.61 9.97 11.82
C TYR A 91 -18.68 11.00 11.46
N TRP A 92 -18.54 11.72 10.34
CA TRP A 92 -19.56 12.71 9.95
C TRP A 92 -20.87 12.07 9.52
N MET A 93 -20.82 10.89 8.88
CA MET A 93 -22.02 10.20 8.39
C MET A 93 -22.70 9.34 9.46
N LEU A 94 -21.94 8.71 10.35
CA LEU A 94 -22.45 7.67 11.25
C LEU A 94 -22.44 8.06 12.73
N ALA A 95 -21.64 9.05 13.16
CA ALA A 95 -21.72 9.51 14.56
C ALA A 95 -23.06 10.18 14.91
N PRO A 96 -23.69 11.00 14.03
CA PRO A 96 -24.96 11.65 14.35
C PRO A 96 -26.14 10.69 14.49
N THR A 97 -26.04 9.45 14.02
CA THR A 97 -27.14 8.49 14.08
C THR A 97 -27.24 7.79 15.44
N GLU A 98 -26.21 7.91 16.29
CA GLU A 98 -26.04 7.21 17.58
C GLU A 98 -26.27 5.68 17.52
N ALA A 99 -26.31 5.10 16.31
CA ALA A 99 -26.62 3.70 16.09
C ALA A 99 -25.44 2.76 16.42
N PHE A 100 -24.23 3.32 16.55
CA PHE A 100 -23.00 2.57 16.72
C PHE A 100 -22.17 3.10 17.89
N SER A 101 -21.49 2.19 18.59
CA SER A 101 -20.50 2.55 19.60
C SER A 101 -19.28 3.25 18.98
N THR A 102 -18.55 4.02 19.77
CA THR A 102 -17.30 4.68 19.34
C THR A 102 -16.24 3.68 18.88
N ALA A 103 -16.20 2.48 19.47
CA ALA A 103 -15.32 1.39 19.05
C ALA A 103 -15.70 0.89 17.65
N THR A 104 -16.99 0.57 17.43
CA THR A 104 -17.50 0.11 16.14
C THR A 104 -17.29 1.14 15.03
N LEU A 105 -17.48 2.43 15.32
CA LEU A 105 -17.18 3.52 14.38
C LEU A 105 -15.71 3.58 13.99
N SER A 106 -14.80 3.33 14.94
CA SER A 106 -13.36 3.29 14.67
C SER A 106 -13.00 2.11 13.75
N ASP A 107 -13.59 0.95 13.97
CA ASP A 107 -13.38 -0.23 13.13
C ASP A 107 -13.89 0.00 11.69
N ILE A 108 -15.10 0.57 11.56
CA ILE A 108 -15.66 0.94 10.25
C ILE A 108 -14.76 1.96 9.55
N ALA A 109 -14.25 2.97 10.28
CA ALA A 109 -13.33 3.96 9.75
C ALA A 109 -12.02 3.31 9.24
N ILE A 110 -11.43 2.39 10.00
CA ILE A 110 -10.21 1.68 9.60
C ILE A 110 -10.47 0.86 8.32
N LEU A 111 -11.58 0.11 8.26
CA LEU A 111 -11.94 -0.68 7.09
C LEU A 111 -12.17 0.19 5.85
N PHE A 112 -12.97 1.25 6.00
CA PHE A 112 -13.26 2.19 4.91
C PHE A 112 -11.98 2.88 4.41
N SER A 113 -11.15 3.38 5.33
CA SER A 113 -9.85 3.98 5.01
C SER A 113 -8.91 3.00 4.32
N THR A 114 -8.91 1.72 4.70
CA THR A 114 -8.08 0.69 4.07
C THR A 114 -8.52 0.38 2.64
N VAL A 115 -9.83 0.32 2.38
CA VAL A 115 -10.38 0.15 1.03
C VAL A 115 -10.01 1.36 0.17
N LEU A 116 -10.23 2.57 0.68
CA LEU A 116 -9.90 3.82 0.00
C LEU A 116 -8.39 3.90 -0.30
N TYR A 117 -7.56 3.59 0.67
CA TYR A 117 -6.09 3.52 0.53
C TYR A 117 -5.70 2.56 -0.58
N THR A 118 -6.26 1.35 -0.61
CA THR A 118 -5.89 0.33 -1.59
C THR A 118 -6.22 0.78 -3.02
N LEU A 119 -7.39 1.39 -3.22
CA LEU A 119 -7.82 1.89 -4.53
C LEU A 119 -6.99 3.08 -5.00
N LEU A 120 -6.76 4.06 -4.13
CA LEU A 120 -5.95 5.24 -4.43
C LEU A 120 -4.51 4.86 -4.71
N ASN A 121 -3.92 4.02 -3.85
CA ASN A 121 -2.54 3.58 -3.96
C ASN A 121 -2.31 2.80 -5.26
N TYR A 122 -3.20 1.86 -5.59
CA TYR A 122 -3.14 1.16 -6.88
C TYR A 122 -3.18 2.14 -8.07
N THR A 123 -4.11 3.10 -8.03
CA THR A 123 -4.31 4.08 -9.11
C THR A 123 -3.06 4.96 -9.30
N LEU A 124 -2.56 5.56 -8.22
CA LEU A 124 -1.38 6.42 -8.27
C LEU A 124 -0.12 5.64 -8.62
N GLN A 125 0.06 4.41 -8.12
CA GLN A 125 1.19 3.58 -8.53
C GLN A 125 1.15 3.25 -10.02
N LYS A 126 -0.02 2.91 -10.54
CA LYS A 126 -0.19 2.61 -11.96
C LYS A 126 0.16 3.79 -12.87
N PHE A 127 -0.25 5.00 -12.49
CA PHE A 127 -0.09 6.18 -13.35
C PHE A 127 1.18 6.99 -13.09
N LEU A 128 1.59 7.17 -11.84
CA LEU A 128 2.71 8.04 -11.46
C LEU A 128 4.02 7.28 -11.24
N VAL A 129 3.95 6.09 -10.64
CA VAL A 129 5.14 5.32 -10.24
C VAL A 129 5.61 4.42 -11.38
N PHE A 130 4.67 3.67 -11.97
CA PHE A 130 4.93 2.65 -12.99
C PHE A 130 4.16 2.91 -14.29
N PRO A 131 4.26 4.11 -14.90
CA PRO A 131 3.58 4.38 -16.16
C PRO A 131 4.00 3.36 -17.22
N GLN A 132 3.01 2.77 -17.87
CA GLN A 132 3.25 1.93 -19.04
C GLN A 132 3.55 2.84 -20.23
N LYS A 133 4.71 2.67 -20.87
CA LYS A 133 4.98 3.33 -22.14
C LYS A 133 3.97 2.82 -23.16
N LYS A 134 3.07 3.68 -23.66
CA LYS A 134 2.31 3.38 -24.87
C LYS A 134 3.34 3.21 -25.99
N HIS A 135 3.41 2.03 -26.61
CA HIS A 135 4.01 1.91 -27.93
C HIS A 135 3.17 2.78 -28.86
N ILE A 136 3.67 3.98 -29.17
CA ILE A 136 3.18 4.73 -30.32
C ILE A 136 3.61 3.89 -31.51
N LYS A 137 2.66 3.16 -32.12
CA LYS A 137 2.86 2.64 -33.47
C LYS A 137 3.00 3.86 -34.36
N THR A 138 4.23 4.24 -34.68
CA THR A 138 4.50 5.13 -35.81
C THR A 138 4.05 4.35 -37.04
N LEU A 139 2.89 4.72 -37.59
CA LEU A 139 2.50 4.29 -38.93
C LEU A 139 3.45 5.03 -39.88
N ALA A 140 4.38 4.27 -40.45
CA ALA A 140 5.19 4.67 -41.60
C ALA A 140 4.57 4.07 -42.85
#